data_AF-A0A950G008-F1
#
_entry.id   AF-A0A950G008-F1
#
_cell.length_a   1.000
_cell.length_b   1.000
_cell.length_c   1.000
_cell.angle_alpha   90.00
_cell.angle_beta   90.00
_cell.angle_gamma   90.00
#
_symmetry.space_group_name_H-M   'P 1'
#
loop_
_entity.id
_entity.type
_entity.pdbx_description
1 polymer ?
#
loop_
_entity_poly.entity_id
_entity_poly.type
_entity_poly.pdbx_seq_one_letter_code
_entity_poly.pdbx_strand_id
1 'polypeptide(L)' 'MKAILALDAGTTNVKAILVDRAANILARESVPLSIEYPKVDG' A
#
# COMPACT_ATOMS: atom_id res chain seq x y z
N MET A 1 -7.52 21.60 -3.90
CA MET A 1 -7.20 20.49 -4.83
C MET A 1 -7.98 19.25 -4.38
N LYS A 2 -8.59 18.48 -5.29
CA LYS A 2 -9.30 17.23 -4.94
C LYS A 2 -8.53 16.06 -5.57
N ALA A 3 -8.21 15.05 -4.78
CA ALA A 3 -7.50 13.85 -5.21
C ALA A 3 -8.20 12.61 -4.63
N ILE A 4 -7.95 11.45 -5.24
CA ILE A 4 -8.36 10.15 -4.72
C ILE A 4 -7.09 9.44 -4.23
N LEU A 5 -7.12 8.97 -2.99
CA LEU A 5 -6.07 8.10 -2.45
C LEU A 5 -6.57 6.66 -2.51
N ALA A 6 -5.91 5.85 -3.35
CA ALA A 6 -6.11 4.41 -3.38
C ALA A 6 -5.12 3.74 -2.41
N LEU A 7 -5.63 2.87 -1.55
CA LEU A 7 -4.85 2.01 -0.67
C LEU A 7 -5.05 0.56 -1.07
N ASP A 8 -3.96 -0.17 -1.23
CA ASP A 8 -3.94 -1.60 -1.51
C ASP A 8 -3.11 -2.31 -0.44
N ALA A 9 -3.79 -3.11 0.38
CA ALA A 9 -3.18 -3.88 1.46
C ALA A 9 -2.89 -5.30 0.97
N GLY A 10 -1.74 -5.48 0.32
CA GLY A 10 -1.26 -6.79 -0.09
C GLY A 10 -0.69 -7.60 1.08
N THR A 11 -0.29 -8.84 0.80
CA THR A 11 0.28 -9.74 1.81
C THR A 11 1.72 -9.39 2.17
N THR A 12 2.50 -8.87 1.22
CA THR A 12 3.91 -8.51 1.42
C THR A 12 4.12 -7.02 1.61
N ASN A 13 3.33 -6.18 0.93
CA ASN A 13 3.48 -4.73 0.97
C ASN A 13 2.12 -4.05 1.09
N VAL A 14 2.10 -2.89 1.71
CA VAL A 14 1.02 -1.90 1.57
C VAL A 14 1.43 -0.88 0.52
N LYS A 15 0.51 -0.56 -0.39
CA LYS A 15 0.72 0.41 -1.46
C LYS A 15 -0.28 1.55 -1.34
N ALA A 16 0.18 2.74 -1.69
CA ALA A 16 -0.63 3.94 -1.74
C ALA A 16 -0.40 4.68 -3.07
N ILE A 17 -1.47 5.09 -3.74
CA ILE A 17 -1.40 5.89 -4.97
C ILE A 17 -2.36 7.07 -4.84
N LEU A 18 -1.83 8.29 -5.00
CA LEU A 18 -2.62 9.51 -5.06
C LEU A 18 -2.85 9.88 -6.53
N VAL A 19 -4.12 10.01 -6.92
CA VAL A 19 -4.49 10.38 -8.30
C VAL A 19 -5.35 11.65 -8.35
N ASP A 20 -5.19 12.41 -9.43
CA ASP A 20 -6.10 13.52 -9.75
C ASP A 20 -7.36 13.04 -10.50
N ARG A 21 -8.20 13.99 -10.92
CA ARG A 21 -9.45 13.69 -11.66
C ARG A 21 -9.23 13.17 -13.08
N ALA A 22 -8.07 13.44 -13.67
CA ALA A 22 -7.68 12.93 -14.98
C ALA A 22 -6.95 11.57 -14.86
N ALA A 23 -6.95 10.98 -13.66
CA ALA A 23 -6.25 9.75 -13.31
C ALA A 23 -4.72 9.84 -13.44
N ASN A 24 -4.14 11.06 -13.41
CA ASN A 24 -2.70 11.20 -13.32
C ASN A 24 -2.22 10.79 -11.94
N ILE A 25 -1.11 10.06 -11.87
CA ILE A 25 -0.47 9.69 -10.60
C ILE A 25 0.32 10.90 -10.10
N LEU A 26 -0.14 11.48 -9.00
CA LEU A 26 0.50 12.61 -8.32
C LEU A 26 1.61 12.14 -7.37
N ALA A 27 1.40 11.01 -6.70
CA ALA A 27 2.36 10.37 -5.80
C ALA A 27 2.08 8.87 -5.70
N ARG A 28 3.10 8.09 -5.37
CA ARG A 28 2.97 6.66 -5.07
C ARG A 28 3.99 6.24 -4.02
N GLU A 29 3.60 5.28 -3.18
CA GLU A 29 4.50 4.64 -2.23
C GLU A 29 4.19 3.14 -2.09
N SER A 30 5.21 2.39 -1.68
CA SER A 30 5.10 0.96 -1.42
C SER A 30 6.01 0.58 -0.27
N VAL A 31 5.42 0.18 0.85
CA VAL A 31 6.15 -0.16 2.07
C VAL A 31 6.01 -1.67 2.35
N PRO A 32 7.10 -2.39 2.61
CA PRO A 32 7.03 -3.80 3.00
C PRO A 32 6.38 -3.95 4.38
N LEU A 33 5.59 -5.02 4.55
CA LEU A 33 5.04 -5.45 5.82
C LEU A 33 6.07 -6.29 6.58
N SER A 34 6.12 -6.12 7.90
CA SER A 34 6.78 -7.09 8.77
C SER A 34 5.89 -8.32 8.87
N ILE A 35 6.42 -9.49 8.53
CA ILE A 35 5.71 -10.77 8.64
C ILE A 35 6.37 -11.60 9.73
N GLU A 36 5.58 -12.00 10.72
CA GLU A 36 6.01 -12.90 11.78
C GLU A 36 5.44 -14.29 11.54
N TYR A 37 6.32 -15.29 11.55
CA TYR A 37 5.94 -16.70 11.48
C TYR A 37 6.19 -17.32 12.85
N PRO A 38 5.16 -17.42 13.72
CA PRO A 38 5.33 -18.01 15.03
C PRO A 38 5.75 -19.47 14.88
N LYS A 39 6.80 -19.87 15.59
CA LYS A 39 7.15 -21.28 15.73
C LYS A 39 6.27 -21.87 16.82
N VAL A 40 5.62 -22.99 16.51
CA VAL A 40 5.10 -23.89 17.54
C VAL A 40 6.25 -24.81 17.94
N ASP A 41 6.63 -24.74 19.21
CA ASP A 41 7.54 -25.73 19.78
C ASP A 41 6.82 -27.09 19.76
N GLY A 42 7.41 -28.06 19.06
CA GLY A 42 6.93 -29.43 18.95
C GLY A 42 7.54 -30.35 20.00
#